data_AF-A0A352VTY6-F1
#
_entry.id   AF-A0A352VTY6-F1
#
_cell.length_a   1.000
_cell.length_b   1.000
_cell.length_c   1.000
_cell.angle_alpha   90.00
_cell.angle_beta   90.00
_cell.angle_gamma   90.00
#
_symmetry.space_group_name_H-M   'P 1'
#
loop_
_entity.id
_entity.type
_entity.pdbx_description
1 polymer ?
#
loop_
_entity_poly.entity_id
_entity_poly.type
_entity_poly.pdbx_seq_one_letter_code
_entity_poly.pdbx_strand_id
1 'polypeptide(L)'
;MFFQNDRLPYFISLLLGKDDENINDKIKSFFTADFCSLFRSFPGKTVTIRLLDAPLHEFIPRDADRLKKITAELRRLKIKTSPAELKALTQKLHEKNPMLGHRGVRSGITRPQIYNLQAEAAFTAQILCRSSKVHLAVMIPLVGLRKELDFSLNGKKIEGEIISGVHDAAEKIQAKYKIRLPYSA
;
A
#
# COMPACT_ATOMS: atom_id res chain seq x y z
N MET A 1 2.59 6.23 -8.35
CA MET A 1 2.58 4.79 -8.03
C MET A 1 1.17 4.17 -8.11
N PHE A 2 0.15 4.66 -7.39
CA PHE A 2 -1.21 4.06 -7.37
C PHE A 2 -2.16 4.51 -8.49
N PHE A 3 -2.11 5.78 -8.91
CA PHE A 3 -3.07 6.38 -9.86
C PHE A 3 -2.82 6.06 -11.34
N GLN A 4 -1.89 5.16 -11.66
CA GLN A 4 -1.67 4.76 -13.04
C GLN A 4 -2.81 3.83 -13.50
N ASN A 5 -3.30 4.05 -14.73
CA ASN A 5 -4.53 3.43 -15.23
C ASN A 5 -4.49 1.89 -15.18
N ASP A 6 -3.32 1.29 -15.38
CA ASP A 6 -3.08 -0.16 -15.38
C ASP A 6 -3.05 -0.77 -13.96
N ARG A 7 -2.89 0.04 -12.92
CA ARG A 7 -2.72 -0.41 -11.53
C ARG A 7 -3.95 -0.18 -10.68
N LEU A 8 -4.76 0.79 -11.06
CA LEU A 8 -5.96 1.19 -10.34
C LEU A 8 -6.94 0.02 -10.09
N PRO A 9 -7.17 -0.92 -11.03
CA PRO A 9 -8.03 -2.08 -10.77
C PRO A 9 -7.53 -2.97 -9.60
N TYR A 10 -6.22 -3.19 -9.50
CA TYR A 10 -5.63 -3.96 -8.40
C TYR A 10 -5.78 -3.25 -7.06
N PHE A 11 -5.68 -1.91 -7.04
CA PHE A 11 -5.90 -1.18 -5.81
C PHE A 11 -7.38 -1.18 -5.41
N ILE A 12 -8.30 -1.04 -6.37
CA ILE A 12 -9.74 -1.09 -6.09
C ILE A 12 -10.16 -2.48 -5.59
N SER A 13 -9.53 -3.57 -6.05
CA SER A 13 -9.81 -4.90 -5.52
C SER A 13 -9.45 -5.04 -4.04
N LEU A 14 -8.34 -4.44 -3.62
CA LEU A 14 -7.96 -4.33 -2.21
C LEU A 14 -9.00 -3.50 -1.42
N LEU A 15 -9.52 -2.41 -1.98
CA LEU A 15 -10.57 -1.62 -1.34
C LEU A 15 -11.91 -2.35 -1.23
N LEU A 16 -12.19 -3.28 -2.15
CA LEU A 16 -13.35 -4.16 -2.11
C LEU A 16 -13.16 -5.36 -1.15
N GLY A 17 -11.95 -5.58 -0.63
CA GLY A 17 -11.62 -6.79 0.15
C GLY A 17 -11.68 -8.05 -0.70
N LYS A 18 -11.40 -7.92 -2.01
CA LYS A 18 -11.40 -9.00 -3.00
C LYS A 18 -10.00 -9.19 -3.57
N ASP A 19 -8.98 -8.99 -2.74
CA ASP A 19 -7.59 -9.29 -3.05
C ASP A 19 -7.25 -10.75 -2.67
N ASP A 20 -6.43 -11.37 -3.51
CA ASP A 20 -5.79 -12.66 -3.24
C ASP A 20 -4.26 -12.49 -3.27
N GLU A 21 -3.53 -13.57 -3.02
CA GLU A 21 -2.06 -13.53 -3.05
C GLU A 21 -1.52 -13.07 -4.42
N ASN A 22 -2.15 -13.46 -5.53
CA ASN A 22 -1.72 -13.08 -6.88
C ASN A 22 -1.85 -11.57 -7.12
N ILE A 23 -2.96 -10.98 -6.70
CA ILE A 23 -3.21 -9.54 -6.75
C ILE A 23 -2.18 -8.81 -5.89
N ASN A 24 -1.97 -9.30 -4.66
CA ASN A 24 -1.03 -8.70 -3.72
C ASN A 24 0.42 -8.75 -4.24
N ASP A 25 0.84 -9.85 -4.85
CA ASP A 25 2.14 -9.97 -5.50
C ASP A 25 2.26 -9.05 -6.72
N LYS A 26 1.18 -8.89 -7.50
CA LYS A 26 1.18 -7.96 -8.64
C LYS A 26 1.32 -6.51 -8.19
N ILE A 27 0.60 -6.11 -7.13
CA ILE A 27 0.71 -4.78 -6.52
C ILE A 27 2.15 -4.55 -6.04
N LYS A 28 2.73 -5.50 -5.28
CA LYS A 28 4.12 -5.41 -4.81
C LYS A 28 5.12 -5.30 -5.96
N SER A 29 4.91 -6.02 -7.05
CA SER A 29 5.77 -5.94 -8.24
C SER A 29 5.79 -4.53 -8.84
N PHE A 30 4.62 -3.87 -8.95
CA PHE A 30 4.54 -2.50 -9.43
C PHE A 30 5.28 -1.51 -8.52
N PHE A 31 5.08 -1.61 -7.20
CA PHE A 31 5.80 -0.75 -6.25
C PHE A 31 7.30 -1.03 -6.25
N THR A 32 7.69 -2.30 -6.32
CA THR A 32 9.10 -2.69 -6.32
C THR A 32 9.82 -2.08 -7.53
N ALA A 33 9.20 -2.13 -8.72
CA ALA A 33 9.75 -1.53 -9.92
C ALA A 33 9.89 0.00 -9.79
N ASP A 34 8.87 0.68 -9.28
CA ASP A 34 8.90 2.14 -9.07
C ASP A 34 9.97 2.54 -8.04
N PHE A 35 10.06 1.84 -6.91
CA PHE A 35 11.07 2.11 -5.88
C PHE A 35 12.48 1.81 -6.38
N CYS A 36 12.67 0.75 -7.17
CA CYS A 36 13.95 0.48 -7.80
C CYS A 36 14.39 1.59 -8.75
N SER A 37 13.46 2.11 -9.55
CA SER A 37 13.72 3.26 -10.41
C SER A 37 14.13 4.48 -9.58
N LEU A 38 13.37 4.77 -8.52
CA LEU A 38 13.66 5.86 -7.59
C LEU A 38 15.05 5.72 -6.94
N PHE A 39 15.38 4.54 -6.40
CA PHE A 39 16.65 4.32 -5.71
C PHE A 39 17.86 4.47 -6.63
N ARG A 40 17.75 4.06 -7.90
CA ARG A 40 18.80 4.26 -8.89
C ARG A 40 19.07 5.74 -9.19
N SER A 41 18.08 6.62 -9.05
CA SER A 41 18.25 8.06 -9.20
C SER A 41 18.96 8.73 -8.02
N PHE A 42 19.05 8.06 -6.87
CA PHE A 42 19.61 8.62 -5.63
C PHE A 42 20.68 7.72 -4.99
N PRO A 43 21.76 7.37 -5.73
CA PRO A 43 22.75 6.44 -5.22
C PRO A 43 23.48 6.97 -3.97
N GLY A 44 23.60 6.13 -2.95
CA GLY A 44 24.28 6.43 -1.68
C GLY A 44 23.57 7.46 -0.80
N LYS A 45 22.32 7.83 -1.12
CA LYS A 45 21.53 8.78 -0.33
C LYS A 45 20.51 8.07 0.55
N THR A 46 20.02 8.79 1.54
CA THR A 46 18.85 8.40 2.32
C THR A 46 17.59 8.73 1.54
N VAL A 47 16.75 7.73 1.30
CA VAL A 47 15.46 7.91 0.61
C VAL A 47 14.35 7.61 1.61
N THR A 48 13.56 8.64 1.92
CA THR A 48 12.41 8.52 2.82
C THR A 48 11.14 8.25 2.02
N ILE A 49 10.52 7.09 2.25
CA ILE A 49 9.27 6.70 1.62
C ILE A 49 8.13 6.95 2.60
N ARG A 50 7.30 7.95 2.29
CA ARG A 50 6.03 8.18 2.99
C ARG A 50 5.00 7.15 2.52
N LEU A 51 4.44 6.38 3.45
CA LEU A 51 3.35 5.45 3.14
C LEU A 51 2.07 6.20 2.73
N LEU A 52 1.09 5.46 2.23
CA LEU A 52 -0.16 6.02 1.68
C LEU A 52 -0.83 7.01 2.66
N ASP A 53 -1.06 8.22 2.18
CA ASP A 53 -1.72 9.31 2.92
C ASP A 53 -3.03 9.77 2.24
N ALA A 54 -3.34 9.32 1.03
CA ALA A 54 -4.55 9.79 0.34
C ALA A 54 -5.82 9.12 0.90
N PRO A 55 -6.95 9.87 1.02
CA PRO A 55 -8.27 9.28 1.30
C PRO A 55 -8.65 8.21 0.28
N LEU A 56 -9.22 7.09 0.75
CA LEU A 56 -9.45 5.92 -0.11
C LEU A 56 -10.51 6.14 -1.21
N HIS A 57 -11.43 7.09 -1.01
CA HIS A 57 -12.44 7.44 -2.01
C HIS A 57 -11.85 8.13 -3.25
N GLU A 58 -10.64 8.69 -3.18
CA GLU A 58 -9.99 9.34 -4.32
C GLU A 58 -9.60 8.33 -5.42
N PHE A 59 -9.47 7.05 -5.07
CA PHE A 59 -9.09 5.99 -6.00
C PHE A 59 -10.27 5.39 -6.77
N ILE A 60 -11.51 5.76 -6.44
CA ILE A 60 -12.69 5.23 -7.12
C ILE A 60 -13.22 6.27 -8.10
N PRO A 61 -13.29 5.96 -9.42
CA PRO A 61 -13.84 6.89 -10.39
C PRO A 61 -15.31 7.22 -10.08
N ARG A 62 -15.68 8.49 -10.29
CA ARG A 62 -17.08 8.95 -10.14
C ARG A 62 -17.83 8.97 -11.46
N ASP A 63 -17.10 9.11 -12.56
CA ASP A 63 -17.63 9.11 -13.92
C ASP A 63 -18.18 7.72 -14.31
N ALA A 64 -19.34 7.71 -14.96
CA ALA A 64 -20.03 6.48 -15.34
C ALA A 64 -19.22 5.65 -16.35
N ASP A 65 -18.52 6.29 -17.29
CA ASP A 65 -17.78 5.58 -18.33
C ASP A 65 -16.49 4.95 -17.78
N ARG A 66 -15.76 5.68 -16.93
CA ARG A 66 -14.63 5.16 -16.16
C ARG A 66 -15.05 4.04 -15.22
N LEU A 67 -16.19 4.15 -14.56
CA LEU A 67 -16.72 3.08 -13.72
C LEU A 67 -16.99 1.80 -14.53
N LYS A 68 -17.59 1.92 -15.72
CA LYS A 68 -17.77 0.78 -16.63
C LYS A 68 -16.43 0.18 -17.04
N LYS A 69 -15.45 1.01 -17.40
CA LYS A 69 -14.10 0.58 -17.78
C LYS A 69 -13.40 -0.18 -16.66
N ILE A 70 -13.34 0.38 -15.45
CA ILE A 70 -12.73 -0.28 -14.29
C ILE A 70 -13.47 -1.57 -13.96
N THR A 71 -14.79 -1.59 -14.03
CA THR A 71 -15.56 -2.82 -13.79
C THR A 71 -15.17 -3.91 -14.80
N ALA A 72 -14.97 -3.56 -16.07
CA ALA A 72 -14.50 -4.51 -17.08
C ALA A 72 -13.07 -5.01 -16.80
N GLU A 73 -12.17 -4.13 -16.35
CA GLU A 73 -10.81 -4.50 -15.95
C GLU A 73 -10.80 -5.43 -14.73
N LEU A 74 -11.59 -5.13 -13.70
CA LEU A 74 -11.77 -5.98 -12.53
C LEU A 74 -12.30 -7.37 -12.90
N ARG A 75 -13.24 -7.45 -13.86
CA ARG A 75 -13.75 -8.74 -14.36
C ARG A 75 -12.65 -9.56 -15.05
N ARG A 76 -11.73 -8.92 -15.78
CA ARG A 76 -10.57 -9.62 -16.38
C ARG A 76 -9.64 -10.21 -15.31
N LEU A 77 -9.57 -9.56 -14.15
CA LEU A 77 -8.88 -10.07 -12.96
C LEU A 77 -9.70 -11.09 -12.16
N LYS A 78 -10.82 -11.59 -12.72
CA LYS A 78 -11.76 -12.53 -12.07
C LYS A 78 -12.43 -11.98 -10.80
N ILE A 79 -12.38 -10.66 -10.59
CA ILE A 79 -13.06 -9.98 -9.49
C ILE A 79 -14.48 -9.62 -9.92
N LYS A 80 -15.46 -10.32 -9.34
CA LYS A 80 -16.87 -10.04 -9.60
C LYS A 80 -17.28 -8.75 -8.89
N THR A 81 -17.63 -7.72 -9.66
CA THR A 81 -18.22 -6.49 -9.15
C THR A 81 -19.15 -5.83 -10.18
N SER A 82 -19.88 -4.82 -9.73
CA SER A 82 -20.77 -4.00 -10.56
C SER A 82 -20.48 -2.51 -10.39
N PRO A 83 -20.84 -1.65 -11.35
CA PRO A 83 -20.73 -0.21 -11.17
C PRO A 83 -21.53 0.31 -9.97
N ALA A 84 -22.64 -0.37 -9.62
CA ALA A 84 -23.45 -0.04 -8.45
C ALA A 84 -22.69 -0.33 -7.13
N GLU A 85 -21.96 -1.45 -7.05
CA GLU A 85 -21.14 -1.79 -5.89
C GLU A 85 -19.98 -0.79 -5.71
N LEU A 86 -19.31 -0.38 -6.81
CA LEU A 86 -18.26 0.65 -6.76
C LEU A 86 -18.81 2.03 -6.33
N LYS A 87 -20.01 2.39 -6.78
CA LYS A 87 -20.70 3.61 -6.33
C LYS A 87 -21.05 3.53 -4.84
N ALA A 88 -21.57 2.39 -4.37
CA ALA A 88 -21.87 2.17 -2.96
C ALA A 88 -20.60 2.26 -2.09
N LEU A 89 -19.47 1.69 -2.55
CA LEU A 89 -18.17 1.82 -1.89
C LEU A 89 -17.72 3.29 -1.83
N THR A 90 -17.88 4.04 -2.92
CA THR A 90 -17.55 5.47 -2.96
C THR A 90 -18.39 6.26 -1.95
N GLN A 91 -19.69 5.97 -1.85
CA GLN A 91 -20.58 6.61 -0.89
C GLN A 91 -20.21 6.24 0.55
N LYS A 92 -19.85 4.98 0.81
CA LYS A 92 -19.39 4.52 2.12
C LYS A 92 -18.10 5.21 2.56
N LEU A 93 -17.18 5.46 1.63
CA LEU A 93 -15.90 6.13 1.88
C LEU A 93 -16.00 7.66 1.75
N HIS A 94 -17.18 8.21 1.46
CA HIS A 94 -17.37 9.63 1.31
C HIS A 94 -17.29 10.34 2.66
N GLU A 95 -16.55 11.44 2.70
CA GLU A 95 -16.35 12.23 3.90
C GLU A 95 -16.61 13.69 3.59
N LYS A 96 -17.21 14.41 4.54
CA LYS A 96 -17.45 15.85 4.40
C LYS A 96 -16.15 16.65 4.30
N ASN A 97 -15.15 16.28 5.11
CA ASN A 97 -13.84 16.94 5.17
C ASN A 97 -12.70 15.93 4.99
N PRO A 98 -12.37 15.53 3.74
CA PRO A 98 -11.34 14.51 3.46
C PRO A 98 -9.96 14.82 4.05
N MET A 99 -9.61 16.10 4.22
CA MET A 99 -8.33 16.52 4.80
C MET A 99 -8.16 16.08 6.27
N LEU A 100 -9.27 15.96 7.01
CA LEU A 100 -9.27 15.55 8.43
C LEU A 100 -9.86 14.14 8.62
N GLY A 101 -10.16 13.45 7.52
CA GLY A 101 -10.88 12.19 7.51
C GLY A 101 -10.03 10.95 7.74
N HIS A 102 -10.49 9.85 7.17
CA HIS A 102 -9.92 8.52 7.28
C HIS A 102 -8.78 8.34 6.25
N ARG A 103 -7.63 8.89 6.61
CA ARG A 103 -6.40 8.89 5.80
C ARG A 103 -5.16 8.65 6.65
N GLY A 104 -4.03 8.42 5.99
CA GLY A 104 -2.73 8.19 6.64
C GLY A 104 -2.75 7.03 7.62
N VAL A 105 -2.13 7.20 8.80
CA VAL A 105 -2.03 6.15 9.84
C VAL A 105 -3.37 5.49 10.17
N ARG A 106 -4.47 6.26 10.12
CA ARG A 106 -5.81 5.77 10.43
C ARG A 106 -6.28 4.74 9.41
N SER A 107 -6.01 4.98 8.12
CA SER A 107 -6.27 4.01 7.06
C SER A 107 -5.37 2.79 7.22
N GLY A 108 -4.09 3.00 7.53
CA GLY A 108 -3.13 1.92 7.79
C GLY A 108 -3.53 1.01 8.95
N ILE A 109 -4.10 1.56 10.03
CA ILE A 109 -4.59 0.77 11.17
C ILE A 109 -5.82 -0.05 10.78
N THR A 110 -6.79 0.55 10.10
CA THR A 110 -8.02 -0.16 9.71
C THR A 110 -7.83 -1.15 8.55
N ARG A 111 -6.81 -0.92 7.71
CA ARG A 111 -6.45 -1.74 6.54
C ARG A 111 -4.94 -1.92 6.46
N PRO A 112 -4.35 -2.72 7.35
CA PRO A 112 -2.90 -2.91 7.45
C PRO A 112 -2.24 -3.40 6.17
N GLN A 113 -2.98 -4.16 5.35
CA GLN A 113 -2.53 -4.68 4.07
C GLN A 113 -1.98 -3.56 3.15
N ILE A 114 -2.59 -2.37 3.18
CA ILE A 114 -2.14 -1.23 2.34
C ILE A 114 -0.71 -0.83 2.67
N TYR A 115 -0.34 -0.79 3.95
CA TYR A 115 1.00 -0.45 4.40
C TYR A 115 1.97 -1.61 4.19
N ASN A 116 1.53 -2.83 4.47
CA ASN A 116 2.35 -4.03 4.34
C ASN A 116 2.82 -4.24 2.90
N LEU A 117 1.95 -4.06 1.91
CA LEU A 117 2.32 -4.19 0.49
C LEU A 117 3.35 -3.12 0.08
N GLN A 118 3.21 -1.88 0.57
CA GLN A 118 4.18 -0.81 0.28
C GLN A 118 5.53 -1.06 0.96
N ALA A 119 5.52 -1.45 2.24
CA ALA A 119 6.71 -1.73 3.01
C ALA A 119 7.47 -2.93 2.44
N GLU A 120 6.79 -4.06 2.19
CA GLU A 120 7.40 -5.24 1.57
C GLU A 120 8.04 -4.89 0.23
N ALA A 121 7.36 -4.10 -0.61
CA ALA A 121 7.89 -3.69 -1.90
C ALA A 121 9.09 -2.74 -1.78
N ALA A 122 9.08 -1.81 -0.82
CA ALA A 122 10.21 -0.90 -0.58
C ALA A 122 11.46 -1.66 -0.12
N PHE A 123 11.33 -2.58 0.84
CA PHE A 123 12.43 -3.43 1.29
C PHE A 123 12.91 -4.38 0.19
N THR A 124 11.98 -4.96 -0.58
CA THR A 124 12.32 -5.80 -1.74
C THR A 124 13.13 -5.01 -2.75
N ALA A 125 12.71 -3.78 -3.09
CA ALA A 125 13.44 -2.91 -3.99
C ALA A 125 14.83 -2.54 -3.45
N GLN A 126 14.98 -2.31 -2.14
CA GLN A 126 16.28 -2.03 -1.52
C GLN A 126 17.25 -3.19 -1.71
N ILE A 127 16.76 -4.44 -1.65
CA ILE A 127 17.55 -5.65 -1.93
C ILE A 127 17.88 -5.79 -3.41
N LEU A 128 16.86 -5.72 -4.27
CA LEU A 128 17.03 -5.96 -5.70
C LEU A 128 17.85 -4.87 -6.40
N CYS A 129 17.79 -3.64 -5.89
CA CYS A 129 18.50 -2.48 -6.42
C CYS A 129 19.67 -2.06 -5.53
N ARG A 130 20.32 -3.02 -4.87
CA ARG A 130 21.47 -2.81 -3.97
C ARG A 130 22.64 -2.03 -4.53
N SER A 131 22.86 -2.08 -5.84
CA SER A 131 23.91 -1.28 -6.49
C SER A 131 23.76 0.22 -6.22
N SER A 132 22.54 0.68 -5.93
CA SER A 132 22.26 2.06 -5.53
C SER A 132 22.78 2.42 -4.14
N LYS A 133 23.08 1.46 -3.25
CA LYS A 133 23.53 1.70 -1.86
C LYS A 133 22.61 2.67 -1.08
N VAL A 134 21.31 2.66 -1.36
CA VAL A 134 20.35 3.54 -0.69
C VAL A 134 20.13 3.14 0.77
N HIS A 135 20.08 4.15 1.64
CA HIS A 135 19.58 4.03 3.00
C HIS A 135 18.07 4.29 3.00
N LEU A 136 17.27 3.25 3.25
CA LEU A 136 15.82 3.36 3.24
C LEU A 136 15.30 3.84 4.59
N ALA A 137 14.46 4.88 4.57
CA ALA A 137 13.64 5.29 5.71
C ALA A 137 12.16 5.16 5.35
N VAL A 138 11.36 4.49 6.17
CA VAL A 138 9.90 4.37 5.98
C VAL A 138 9.22 5.34 6.93
N MET A 139 8.31 6.17 6.41
CA MET A 139 7.63 7.20 7.19
C MET A 139 6.12 6.97 7.21
N ILE A 140 5.55 6.88 8.42
CA ILE A 140 4.10 6.74 8.63
C ILE A 140 3.45 8.14 8.71
N PRO A 141 2.52 8.49 7.80
CA PRO A 141 1.89 9.82 7.78
C PRO A 141 0.80 10.01 8.84
N LEU A 142 0.62 11.25 9.28
CA LEU A 142 -0.51 11.72 10.12
C LEU A 142 -0.68 11.01 11.47
N VAL A 143 0.43 10.63 12.10
CA VAL A 143 0.43 10.13 13.48
C VAL A 143 0.00 11.22 14.43
N GLY A 144 -1.05 10.97 15.22
CA GLY A 144 -1.48 11.86 16.31
C GLY A 144 -1.09 11.32 17.69
N LEU A 145 -0.99 10.00 17.84
CA LEU A 145 -0.67 9.34 19.11
C LEU A 145 0.47 8.33 18.94
N ARG A 146 1.29 8.22 19.99
CA ARG A 146 2.40 7.24 20.02
C ARG A 146 1.93 5.80 19.76
N LYS A 147 0.76 5.43 20.29
CA LYS A 147 0.17 4.09 20.10
C LYS A 147 -0.20 3.79 18.65
N GLU A 148 -0.57 4.81 17.85
CA GLU A 148 -0.87 4.63 16.43
C GLU A 148 0.40 4.29 15.64
N LEU A 149 1.50 4.96 15.99
CA LEU A 149 2.83 4.69 15.43
C LEU A 149 3.29 3.29 15.83
N ASP A 150 3.26 2.96 17.12
CA ASP A 150 3.71 1.65 17.61
C ASP A 150 2.93 0.49 16.98
N PHE A 151 1.61 0.66 16.80
CA PHE A 151 0.78 -0.33 16.11
C PHE A 151 1.20 -0.51 14.65
N SER A 152 1.44 0.59 13.94
CA SER A 152 1.77 0.55 12.50
C SER A 152 3.20 0.03 12.25
N LEU A 153 4.12 0.27 13.19
CA LEU A 153 5.50 -0.20 13.12
C LEU A 153 5.62 -1.68 13.50
N ASN A 154 5.06 -2.07 14.64
CA ASN A 154 5.30 -3.38 15.25
C ASN A 154 4.19 -4.40 15.01
N GLY A 155 3.06 -3.97 14.42
CA GLY A 155 1.90 -4.83 14.31
C GLY A 155 1.25 -5.12 15.66
N LYS A 156 0.27 -6.03 15.67
CA LYS A 156 -0.38 -6.50 16.88
C LYS A 156 -1.09 -7.84 16.65
N LYS A 157 -1.08 -8.70 17.67
CA LYS A 157 -1.97 -9.87 17.71
C LYS A 157 -3.33 -9.48 18.30
N ILE A 158 -4.41 -9.69 17.56
CA ILE A 158 -5.78 -9.40 17.96
C ILE A 158 -6.60 -10.67 17.73
N GLU A 159 -7.21 -11.23 18.78
CA GLU A 159 -8.13 -12.37 18.69
C GLU A 159 -7.57 -13.61 17.92
N GLY A 160 -6.25 -13.80 17.96
CA GLY A 160 -5.57 -14.89 17.26
C GLY A 160 -5.03 -14.52 15.88
N GLU A 161 -5.54 -13.45 15.27
CA GLU A 161 -5.02 -12.91 14.02
C GLU A 161 -3.79 -12.02 14.27
N ILE A 162 -2.77 -12.18 13.43
CA ILE A 162 -1.55 -11.37 13.49
C ILE A 162 -1.68 -10.28 12.43
N ILE A 163 -1.76 -9.04 12.89
CA ILE A 163 -1.64 -7.86 12.03
C ILE A 163 -0.16 -7.51 11.98
N SER A 164 0.45 -7.67 10.81
CA SER A 164 1.84 -7.29 10.58
C SER A 164 1.99 -5.77 10.46
N GLY A 165 3.07 -5.24 11.04
CA GLY A 165 3.55 -3.88 10.86
C GLY A 165 4.74 -3.78 9.90
N VAL A 166 5.34 -2.59 9.83
CA VAL A 166 6.50 -2.30 8.97
C VAL A 166 7.72 -3.16 9.33
N HIS A 167 7.98 -3.40 10.61
CA HIS A 167 9.12 -4.22 11.05
C HIS A 167 8.94 -5.68 10.64
N ASP A 168 7.73 -6.24 10.76
CA ASP A 168 7.42 -7.60 10.29
C ASP A 168 7.65 -7.73 8.78
N ALA A 169 7.26 -6.72 8.00
CA ALA A 169 7.52 -6.68 6.56
C ALA A 169 9.04 -6.69 6.26
N ALA A 170 9.83 -5.92 7.01
CA ALA A 170 11.28 -5.93 6.89
C ALA A 170 11.86 -7.31 7.22
N GLU A 171 11.46 -7.91 8.35
CA GLU A 171 11.90 -9.24 8.78
C GLU A 171 11.57 -10.32 7.75
N LYS A 172 10.32 -10.33 7.25
CA LYS A 172 9.87 -11.25 6.21
C LYS A 172 10.74 -11.17 4.96
N ILE A 173 11.05 -9.96 4.48
CA ILE A 173 11.88 -9.77 3.27
C ILE A 173 13.34 -10.13 3.53
N GLN A 174 13.90 -9.75 4.69
CA GLN A 174 15.25 -10.13 5.07
C GLN A 174 15.41 -11.65 5.17
N ALA A 175 14.44 -12.36 5.76
CA ALA A 175 14.42 -13.81 5.84
C ALA A 175 14.30 -14.46 4.46
N LYS A 176 13.37 -13.97 3.62
CA LYS A 176 13.16 -14.47 2.25
C LYS A 176 14.42 -14.44 1.40
N TYR A 177 15.19 -13.35 1.46
CA TYR A 177 16.40 -13.20 0.66
C TYR A 177 17.69 -13.55 1.43
N LYS A 178 17.60 -13.88 2.73
CA LYS A 178 18.73 -14.16 3.63
C LYS A 178 19.76 -13.03 3.70
N ILE A 179 19.31 -11.78 3.70
CA ILE A 179 20.21 -10.63 3.87
C ILE A 179 19.63 -9.61 4.85
N ARG A 180 20.50 -9.06 5.70
CA ARG A 180 20.17 -7.95 6.60
C ARG A 180 20.19 -6.61 5.87
N LEU A 181 19.19 -5.79 6.13
CA LEU A 181 19.01 -4.46 5.55
C LEU A 181 19.21 -3.40 6.65
N PRO A 182 20.08 -2.40 6.44
CA PRO A 182 20.02 -1.19 7.23
C PRO A 182 18.81 -0.35 6.77
N TYR A 183 17.91 -0.05 7.71
CA TYR A 183 16.78 0.85 7.47
C TYR A 183 16.40 1.62 8.75
N SER A 184 15.60 2.66 8.59
CA SER A 184 14.95 3.39 9.68
C SER A 184 13.44 3.44 9.45
N ALA A 185 12.65 3.47 10.51
CA ALA A 185 11.18 3.55 10.45
C ALA A 185 10.64 4.37 11.62
#